data_AF-A0A5K1ACF7-F1
#
_entry.id   AF-A0A5K1ACF7-F1
#
_cell.length_a   1.000
_cell.length_b   1.000
_cell.length_c   1.000
_cell.angle_alpha   90.00
_cell.angle_beta   90.00
_cell.angle_gamma   90.00
#
_symmetry.space_group_name_H-M   'P 1'
#
loop_
_entity.id
_entity.type
_entity.pdbx_description
1 polymer ?
#
loop_
_entity_poly.entity_id
_entity_poly.type
_entity_poly.pdbx_seq_one_letter_code
_entity_poly.pdbx_strand_id
1 'polypeptide(L)' 'VVFFTNSGTEANELAMMIARLYTGNHDIISLRNAYHGNAAGTMCATAQSCWKFNVSAQ' A
#
# COMPACT_ATOMS: atom_id res chain seq x y z
N VAL A 1 5.23 17.79 -10.14
CA VAL A 1 3.75 17.66 -10.13
C VAL A 1 3.34 17.08 -8.79
N VAL A 2 2.22 17.51 -8.22
CA VAL A 2 1.65 16.97 -6.97
C VAL A 2 0.26 16.44 -7.28
N PHE A 3 -0.09 15.27 -6.73
CA PHE A 3 -1.41 14.68 -6.85
C PHE A 3 -2.14 14.80 -5.52
N PHE A 4 -3.37 15.31 -5.55
CA PHE A 4 -4.25 15.35 -4.38
C PHE A 4 -5.11 14.08 -4.34
N THR A 5 -5.29 13.54 -3.14
CA THR A 5 -6.15 12.38 -2.87
C THR A 5 -7.08 12.71 -1.69
N ASN A 6 -8.16 11.94 -1.56
CA ASN A 6 -9.17 12.12 -0.52
C ASN A 6 -8.74 11.48 0.80
N SER A 7 -7.73 10.60 0.79
CA SER A 7 -7.20 9.96 1.99
C SER A 7 -5.72 9.59 1.84
N GLY A 8 -5.09 9.27 2.99
CA GLY A 8 -3.73 8.72 3.03
C GLY A 8 -3.63 7.31 2.43
N THR A 9 -4.71 6.52 2.50
CA THR A 9 -4.78 5.20 1.84
C THR A 9 -4.66 5.36 0.32
N GLU A 10 -5.46 6.25 -0.27
CA GLU A 10 -5.41 6.55 -1.69
C GLU A 10 -4.05 7.15 -2.11
N ALA A 11 -3.45 7.99 -1.26
CA ALA A 11 -2.12 8.53 -1.51
C ALA A 11 -1.08 7.41 -1.62
N ASN A 12 -1.16 6.40 -0.75
CA ASN A 12 -0.25 5.26 -0.78
C ASN A 12 -0.54 4.32 -1.97
N GLU A 13 -1.80 4.07 -2.34
CA GLU A 13 -2.11 3.31 -3.56
C GLU A 13 -1.55 3.98 -4.81
N LEU A 14 -1.72 5.31 -4.92
CA LEU A 14 -1.16 6.08 -6.01
C LEU A 14 0.37 6.05 -6.00
N ALA A 15 1.00 6.19 -4.83
CA ALA A 15 2.46 6.12 -4.71
C ALA A 15 3.02 4.76 -5.15
N MET A 16 2.38 3.66 -4.73
CA MET A 16 2.76 2.31 -5.15
C MET A 16 2.55 2.10 -6.66
N MET A 17 1.45 2.62 -7.22
CA MET A 17 1.19 2.56 -8.66
C MET A 17 2.25 3.33 -9.45
N ILE A 18 2.58 4.56 -9.05
CA ILE A 18 3.60 5.39 -9.73
C ILE A 18 4.98 4.73 -9.61
N ALA A 19 5.34 4.18 -8.45
CA ALA A 19 6.61 3.48 -8.25
C ALA A 19 6.73 2.24 -9.17
N ARG A 20 5.67 1.45 -9.30
CA ARG A 20 5.60 0.30 -10.21
C ARG A 20 5.71 0.73 -11.67
N LEU A 21 4.97 1.76 -12.07
CA LEU A 21 4.99 2.29 -13.43
C LEU A 21 6.39 2.81 -13.82
N TYR A 22 7.06 3.51 -12.91
CA TYR A 22 8.37 4.10 -13.17
C TYR A 22 9.49 3.05 -13.19
N THR A 23 9.45 2.08 -12.28
CA THR A 23 10.54 1.11 -12.11
C THR A 23 10.34 -0.20 -12.89
N GLY A 24 9.11 -0.55 -13.25
CA GLY A 24 8.73 -1.86 -13.79
C GLY A 24 8.71 -2.99 -12.75
N ASN A 25 9.10 -2.72 -11.50
CA ASN A 25 9.14 -3.71 -10.43
C ASN A 25 7.81 -3.76 -9.68
N HIS A 26 7.32 -4.97 -9.38
CA HIS A 26 6.04 -5.18 -8.70
C HIS A 26 6.20 -5.37 -7.19
N ASP A 27 7.40 -5.75 -6.76
CA ASP A 27 7.73 -6.01 -5.36
C ASP A 27 7.81 -4.72 -4.55
N ILE A 28 7.23 -4.75 -3.36
CA ILE A 28 7.22 -3.64 -2.41
C ILE A 28 7.65 -4.19 -1.06
N ILE A 29 8.68 -3.57 -0.48
CA ILE A 29 9.17 -3.91 0.86
C ILE A 29 8.51 -2.97 1.86
N SER A 30 7.89 -3.53 2.90
CA SER A 30 7.35 -2.77 4.03
C SER A 30 7.97 -3.21 5.35
N LEU A 31 7.88 -2.34 6.35
CA LEU A 31 8.43 -2.58 7.67
C LEU A 31 7.42 -3.32 8.55
N ARG A 32 7.93 -4.17 9.45
CA ARG A 32 7.11 -4.82 10.48
C ARG A 32 6.39 -3.74 11.32
N ASN A 33 5.12 -3.98 11.66
CA ASN A 33 4.25 -3.04 12.38
C ASN A 33 3.91 -1.74 11.62
N ALA A 34 4.23 -1.62 10.32
CA ALA A 34 3.81 -0.47 9.51
C ALA A 34 2.31 -0.52 9.19
N TYR A 35 1.69 0.66 9.08
CA TYR A 35 0.32 0.84 8.61
C TYR A 35 0.32 1.76 7.40
N HIS A 36 -0.10 1.25 6.24
CA HIS A 36 -0.12 1.99 4.97
C HIS A 36 -1.52 2.22 4.44
N GLY A 37 -2.56 1.77 5.15
CA GLY A 37 -3.95 1.91 4.77
C GLY A 37 -4.70 0.59 4.80
N ASN A 38 -6.01 0.69 4.55
CA ASN A 38 -6.97 -0.41 4.65
C ASN A 38 -7.62 -0.77 3.31
N ALA A 39 -7.15 -0.21 2.19
CA ALA A 39 -7.55 -0.65 0.85
C ALA A 39 -6.68 -1.84 0.42
N ALA A 40 -7.18 -2.63 -0.54
CA ALA A 40 -6.54 -3.87 -0.98
C ALA A 40 -5.06 -3.69 -1.35
N GLY A 41 -4.71 -2.63 -2.09
CA GLY A 41 -3.31 -2.37 -2.45
C GLY A 41 -2.42 -2.07 -1.24
N THR A 42 -2.89 -1.21 -0.34
CA THR A 42 -2.14 -0.79 0.86
C THR A 42 -2.08 -1.82 1.96
N MET A 43 -3.07 -2.70 2.03
CA MET A 43 -3.17 -3.73 3.05
C MET A 43 -2.08 -4.80 2.89
N CYS A 44 -1.65 -5.07 1.65
CA CYS A 44 -0.49 -5.91 1.37
C CYS A 44 0.81 -5.32 1.95
N ALA A 45 0.92 -3.99 2.01
CA ALA A 45 2.05 -3.30 2.63
C ALA A 45 1.87 -3.11 4.15
N THR A 46 0.64 -3.14 4.67
CA THR A 46 0.35 -3.06 6.11
C THR A 46 0.80 -4.34 6.84
N ALA A 47 1.60 -4.17 7.88
CA ALA A 47 2.19 -5.25 8.68
C ALA A 47 1.82 -5.16 10.18
N GLN A 48 0.69 -4.52 10.50
CA GLN A 48 0.09 -4.56 11.83
C GLN A 48 -0.91 -5.71 11.91
N SER A 49 -0.70 -6.64 12.84
CA SER A 49 -1.55 -7.84 12.98
C SER A 49 -3.01 -7.53 13.27
N CYS A 50 -3.31 -6.45 14.00
CA CYS A 50 -4.67 -6.02 14.32
C CYS A 50 -5.42 -5.37 13.15
N TRP A 51 -4.71 -4.89 12.13
CA TRP A 51 -5.30 -4.19 10.98
C TRP A 51 -5.13 -4.95 9.66
N LYS A 52 -4.59 -6.17 9.73
CA LYS A 52 -4.49 -7.08 8.60
C LYS A 52 -5.72 -7.99 8.64
N PHE A 53 -6.64 -7.82 7.70
CA PHE A 53 -7.76 -8.77 7.58
C PHE A 53 -7.19 -10.16 7.28
N ASN A 54 -7.79 -11.18 7.90
CA ASN A 54 -7.44 -12.57 7.65
C ASN A 54 -8.05 -13.08 6.33
N VAL A 55 -7.85 -12.32 5.26
CA VAL A 55 -8.14 -12.74 3.89
C VAL A 55 -6.86 -13.37 3.36
N SER A 56 -6.93 -14.64 2.99
CA SER A 56 -5.84 -15.34 2.32
C SER A 56 -5.48 -14.53 1.08
N ALA A 57 -4.25 -14.01 1.02
CA ALA A 57 -3.70 -13.47 -0.21
C ALA A 57 -3.73 -14.59 -1.26
N GLN A 58 -4.69 -14.53 -2.17
CA GLN A 58 -4.65 -15.27 -3.43
C GLN A 58 -3.86 -14.44 -4.45
#